data_AF-A0A965VW62-F1
#
_entry.id   AF-A0A965VW62-F1
#
_cell.length_a   1.000
_cell.length_b   1.000
_cell.length_c   1.000
_cell.angle_alpha   90.00
_cell.angle_beta   90.00
_cell.angle_gamma   90.00
#
_symmetry.space_group_name_H-M   'P 1'
#
loop_
_entity.id
_entity.type
_entity.pdbx_description
1 polymer ?
#
loop_
_entity_poly.entity_id
_entity_poly.type
_entity_poly.pdbx_seq_one_letter_code
_entity_poly.pdbx_strand_id
1 'polypeptide(L)' 'METSIGKWGNSLALRIPHEMAEELGLKVGAKVTLSRRKKQLVIEPEDYSLKSLLKGISPDHRHDGVAWGLPAGREVW' A
#
# COMPACT_ATOMS: atom_id res chain seq x y z
N MET A 1 2.08 -15.74 -20.03
CA MET A 1 1.42 -16.27 -18.82
C MET A 1 -0.07 -16.04 -18.94
N GLU A 2 -0.88 -17.04 -18.59
CA GLU A 2 -2.32 -16.91 -18.44
C GLU A 2 -2.69 -17.15 -16.97
N THR A 3 -3.68 -16.42 -16.48
CA THR A 3 -4.22 -16.55 -15.12
C THR A 3 -5.74 -16.45 -15.16
N SER A 4 -6.39 -17.01 -14.15
CA SER A 4 -7.85 -16.95 -14.01
C SER A 4 -8.24 -16.00 -12.87
N ILE A 5 -9.45 -15.46 -12.99
CA ILE A 5 -10.03 -14.63 -11.93
C ILE A 5 -10.58 -15.56 -10.84
N GLY A 6 -10.14 -15.35 -9.61
CA GLY A 6 -10.65 -16.01 -8.41
C GLY A 6 -11.62 -15.13 -7.63
N LYS A 7 -12.13 -15.67 -6.51
CA LYS A 7 -12.97 -14.95 -5.55
C LYS A 7 -12.19 -14.75 -4.24
N TRP A 8 -12.18 -13.54 -3.71
CA TRP A 8 -11.67 -13.20 -2.39
C TRP A 8 -12.74 -12.44 -1.61
N GLY A 9 -13.35 -13.11 -0.63
CA GLY A 9 -14.53 -12.61 0.07
C GLY A 9 -15.69 -12.38 -0.90
N ASN A 10 -16.24 -11.17 -0.93
CA ASN A 10 -17.33 -10.78 -1.84
C ASN A 10 -16.86 -10.24 -3.20
N SER A 11 -15.54 -10.22 -3.43
CA SER A 11 -14.93 -9.57 -4.59
C SER A 11 -14.17 -10.55 -5.47
N LEU A 12 -13.88 -10.12 -6.71
CA LEU A 12 -13.00 -10.84 -7.61
C LEU A 12 -11.54 -10.47 -7.36
N ALA A 13 -10.64 -11.42 -7.57
CA ALA A 13 -9.21 -11.24 -7.38
C ALA A 13 -8.41 -11.88 -8.52
N LEU A 14 -7.27 -11.27 -8.85
CA LEU A 14 -6.30 -11.81 -9.80
C LEU A 14 -4.98 -12.06 -9.06
N ARG A 15 -4.38 -13.24 -9.26
CA ARG A 15 -3.06 -13.54 -8.72
C ARG A 15 -2.00 -12.89 -9.60
N ILE A 16 -1.15 -12.07 -9.00
CA ILE A 16 0.02 -11.47 -9.63
C ILE A 16 1.22 -12.38 -9.35
N PRO A 17 1.98 -12.82 -10.37
CA PRO A 17 3.23 -13.55 -10.20
C PRO A 17 4.20 -12.82 -9.30
N HIS A 18 5.04 -13.58 -8.60
CA HIS A 18 6.05 -13.01 -7.74
C HIS A 18 7.01 -12.07 -8.50
N GLU A 19 7.55 -12.50 -9.64
CA GLU A 19 8.49 -11.69 -10.44
C GLU A 19 7.88 -10.34 -10.86
N MET A 20 6.64 -10.35 -11.36
CA MET A 20 5.92 -9.13 -11.74
C MET A 20 5.61 -8.23 -10.54
N ALA A 21 5.28 -8.83 -9.39
CA ALA A 21 5.04 -8.07 -8.17
C ALA A 21 6.33 -7.37 -7.69
N GLU A 22 7.49 -8.05 -7.75
CA GLU A 22 8.77 -7.45 -7.40
C GLU A 22 9.18 -6.33 -8.35
N GLU A 23 9.08 -6.56 -9.67
CA GLU A 23 9.39 -5.54 -10.69
C GLU A 23 8.56 -4.27 -10.52
N LEU A 24 7.29 -4.40 -10.13
CA LEU A 24 6.36 -3.29 -9.91
C LEU A 24 6.35 -2.76 -8.46
N GLY A 25 7.20 -3.30 -7.57
CA GLY A 25 7.26 -2.90 -6.16
C GLY A 25 5.98 -3.18 -5.37
N LEU A 26 5.14 -4.11 -5.84
CA LEU A 26 3.89 -4.51 -5.21
C LEU A 26 4.16 -5.46 -4.06
N LYS A 27 3.96 -4.97 -2.83
CA LYS A 27 4.05 -5.76 -1.58
C LYS A 27 2.69 -5.88 -0.91
N VAL A 28 2.58 -6.79 0.07
CA VAL A 28 1.38 -6.89 0.90
C VAL A 28 1.09 -5.54 1.55
N GLY A 29 -0.14 -5.05 1.39
CA GLY A 29 -0.57 -3.74 1.90
C GLY A 29 -0.15 -2.54 1.03
N ALA A 30 0.51 -2.75 -0.12
CA ALA A 30 0.77 -1.67 -1.06
C ALA A 30 -0.54 -1.04 -1.54
N LYS A 31 -0.57 0.29 -1.59
CA LYS A 31 -1.69 1.01 -2.20
C LYS A 31 -1.48 1.07 -3.70
N VAL A 32 -2.58 0.86 -4.42
CA VAL A 32 -2.63 0.90 -5.87
C VAL A 32 -3.86 1.66 -6.31
N THR A 33 -3.78 2.33 -7.45
CA THR A 33 -4.94 2.88 -8.14
C THR A 33 -5.36 1.91 -9.24
N LEU A 34 -6.66 1.64 -9.31
CA LEU A 34 -7.27 0.85 -10.37
C LEU A 34 -7.98 1.78 -11.35
N SER A 35 -7.62 1.70 -12.63
CA SER A 35 -8.28 2.46 -13.69
C SER A 35 -8.63 1.56 -14.88
N ARG A 36 -9.58 2.00 -15.71
CA ARG A 36 -10.00 1.27 -16.91
C ARG A 36 -9.57 2.03 -18.15
N ARG A 37 -8.79 1.36 -19.02
CA ARG A 37 -8.45 1.87 -20.35
C ARG A 37 -9.01 0.95 -21.42
N LYS A 38 -10.11 1.36 -22.06
CA LYS A 38 -10.86 0.53 -23.04
C LYS A 38 -11.32 -0.79 -22.41
N LYS A 39 -10.73 -1.92 -22.82
CA LYS A 39 -10.97 -3.28 -22.30
C LYS A 39 -9.84 -3.77 -21.38
N GLN A 40 -8.96 -2.88 -20.93
CA GLN A 40 -7.86 -3.20 -20.02
C GLN A 40 -8.16 -2.66 -18.63
N LEU A 41 -7.90 -3.48 -17.62
CA LEU A 41 -7.76 -3.03 -16.24
C LEU A 41 -6.30 -2.65 -16.04
N VAL A 42 -6.05 -1.40 -15.64
CA VAL A 42 -4.71 -0.87 -15.38
C VAL A 42 -4.55 -0.75 -13.87
N ILE A 43 -3.44 -1.26 -13.36
CA ILE A 43 -3.07 -1.23 -11.94
C ILE A 43 -1.80 -0.41 -11.84
N GLU A 44 -1.85 0.70 -11.13
CA GLU A 44 -0.72 1.61 -10.93
C GLU A 44 -0.36 1.63 -9.45
N PRO A 45 0.87 1.27 -9.06
CA PRO A 45 1.36 1.51 -7.71
C PRO A 45 1.23 2.98 -7.35
N GLU A 46 0.83 3.26 -6.12
CA GLU A 46 0.83 4.64 -5.65
C GLU A 46 2.27 5.08 -5.37
N ASP A 47 2.80 5.96 -6.22
CA ASP A 47 4.13 6.53 -6.03
C ASP A 47 4.02 7.88 -5.32
N TYR A 48 4.55 7.94 -4.11
CA TYR A 48 4.55 9.16 -3.32
C TYR A 48 5.88 9.87 -3.48
N SER A 49 5.86 11.08 -4.03
CA SER A 49 7.01 11.97 -3.91
C SER A 49 7.09 12.56 -2.50
N LEU A 50 8.31 12.73 -1.96
CA LEU A 50 8.49 13.47 -0.70
C LEU A 50 7.80 14.85 -0.75
N LYS A 51 7.92 15.53 -1.89
CA LYS A 51 7.27 16.82 -2.14
C LYS A 51 5.73 16.76 -1.99
N SER A 52 5.08 15.71 -2.49
CA SER A 52 3.62 15.56 -2.40
C SER A 52 3.18 15.24 -0.99
N LEU A 53 3.93 14.41 -0.25
CA LEU A 53 3.66 14.11 1.15
C LEU A 53 3.76 15.35 2.04
N LEU A 54 4.80 16.17 1.82
CA LEU A 54 5.02 17.39 2.60
C LEU A 54 4.04 18.52 2.28
N LYS A 55 3.39 18.49 1.10
CA LYS A 55 2.50 19.57 0.65
C LYS A 55 1.30 19.81 1.60
N GLY A 56 0.86 18.77 2.31
CA GLY A 56 -0.28 18.84 3.23
C GLY A 56 0.08 19.15 4.68
N ILE A 57 1.37 19.27 5.01
CA ILE A 57 1.80 19.51 6.39
C ILE A 57 1.70 21.01 6.70
N SER A 58 0.87 21.36 7.68
CA SER A 58 0.77 22.70 8.27
C SER A 58 1.15 22.67 9.75
N PRO A 59 1.51 23.82 10.35
CA PRO A 59 1.72 23.92 11.80
C PRO A 59 0.53 23.41 12.62
N ASP A 60 -0.70 23.63 12.13
CA ASP A 60 -1.94 23.29 12.85
C ASP A 60 -2.20 21.77 12.95
N HIS A 61 -1.64 20.97 12.04
CA HIS A 61 -1.88 19.51 11.98
C HIS A 61 -0.59 18.70 12.17
N ARG A 62 0.50 19.35 12.57
CA ARG A 62 1.77 18.67 12.83
C ARG A 62 1.66 17.92 14.16
N HIS A 63 1.79 16.60 14.10
CA HIS A 63 1.84 15.78 15.30
C HIS A 63 3.16 16.00 16.06
N ASP A 64 3.07 16.13 17.38
CA ASP A 64 4.23 16.10 18.26
C ASP A 64 4.78 14.67 18.40
N GLY A 65 6.01 14.57 18.89
CA GLY A 65 6.60 13.28 19.22
C GLY A 65 5.79 12.56 20.30
N VAL A 66 5.42 11.31 20.04
CA VAL A 66 4.71 10.48 21.02
C VAL A 66 5.73 9.86 21.98
N ALA A 67 5.59 10.14 23.27
CA ALA A 67 6.32 9.44 24.32
C ALA A 67 5.68 8.06 24.53
N TRP A 68 6.30 7.01 23.98
CA TRP A 68 5.81 5.63 24.07
C TRP A 68 5.81 5.04 25.50
N GLY A 69 6.35 5.79 26.48
CA GLY A 69 6.41 5.38 27.87
C GLY A 69 7.58 4.46 28.18
N LEU A 70 7.63 3.99 29.42
CA LEU A 70 8.57 2.96 29.85
C LEU A 70 8.09 1.58 29.35
N PRO A 71 9.01 0.61 29.16
CA PRO A 71 8.64 -0.77 28.88
C PRO A 71 7.59 -1.27 29.89
N ALA A 72 6.52 -1.87 29.38
CA ALA A 72 5.45 -2.42 30.19
C ALA A 72 5.18 -3.87 29.78
N GLY A 73 4.90 -4.74 30.75
CA GLY A 73 4.71 -6.17 30.53
C GLY A 73 5.82 -7.03 31.13
N ARG A 74 5.78 -8.33 30.85
CA ARG A 74 6.69 -9.34 31.43
C ARG A 74 7.86 -9.72 30.51
N GLU A 75 8.05 -9.00 29.41
CA GLU A 75 9.10 -9.27 28.39
C GLU A 75 10.26 -8.28 28.49
N VAL A 76 10.36 -7.54 29.60
CA VAL A 76 11.53 -6.72 29.90
C VAL A 76 12.62 -7.66 30.43
N TRP A 77 13.60 -7.98 29.58
CA TRP A 77 14.78 -8.80 29.91
C TRP A 77 15.82 -8.01 30.68
#